data_AF-A0A4Y3KRF1-F1
#
_entry.id   AF-A0A4Y3KRF1-F1
#
_cell.length_a   1.000
_cell.length_b   1.000
_cell.length_c   1.000
_cell.angle_alpha   90.00
_cell.angle_beta   90.00
_cell.angle_gamma   90.00
#
_symmetry.space_group_name_H-M   'P 1'
#
loop_
_entity.id
_entity.type
_entity.pdbx_description
1 polymer ?
#
loop_
_entity_poly.entity_id
_entity_poly.type
_entity_poly.pdbx_seq_one_letter_code
_entity_poly.pdbx_strand_id
1 'polypeptide(L)'
;MTVVRYAGRRSGRVISTPVGYRRRGAGVVEIPVGLPGRKTWWRNFTGEGAALTLLLDGSPREGHAVATRGARGTVLVTVALAPTGDA
;
A
#
# COMPACT_ATOMS: atom_id res chain seq x y z
N MET A 1 -10.75 -3.26 -6.75
CA MET A 1 -10.58 -2.22 -5.71
C MET A 1 -10.32 -2.89 -4.38
N THR A 2 -9.54 -2.28 -3.48
CA THR A 2 -9.30 -2.75 -2.10
C THR A 2 -9.23 -1.55 -1.16
N VAL A 3 -9.11 -1.80 0.16
CA VAL A 3 -8.87 -0.78 1.17
C VAL A 3 -7.46 -0.96 1.74
N VAL A 4 -6.67 0.11 1.71
CA VAL A 4 -5.41 0.20 2.43
C VAL A 4 -5.68 0.79 3.82
N ARG A 5 -5.20 0.13 4.86
CA ARG A 5 -5.21 0.63 6.24
C ARG A 5 -3.79 0.76 6.77
N TYR A 6 -3.44 1.90 7.34
CA TYR A 6 -2.09 2.17 7.86
C TYR A 6 -2.11 3.20 8.98
N ALA A 7 -1.06 3.26 9.78
CA ALA A 7 -0.84 4.33 10.75
C ALA A 7 -0.14 5.52 10.08
N GLY A 8 -0.72 6.72 10.18
CA GLY A 8 -0.13 7.92 9.60
C GLY A 8 1.22 8.25 10.24
N ARG A 9 2.29 8.34 9.45
CA ARG A 9 3.68 8.49 9.93
C ARG A 9 3.92 9.69 10.87
N ARG A 10 3.09 10.73 10.77
CA ARG A 10 3.21 11.95 11.61
C ARG A 10 2.29 11.94 12.83
N SER A 11 1.17 11.25 12.77
CA SER A 11 0.10 11.36 13.78
C SER A 11 -0.19 10.06 14.52
N GLY A 12 0.34 8.92 14.07
CA GLY A 12 0.00 7.59 14.57
C GLY A 12 -1.44 7.14 14.29
N ARG A 13 -2.33 8.05 13.87
CA ARG A 13 -3.74 7.74 13.61
C ARG A 13 -3.88 6.73 12.48
N VAL A 14 -4.77 5.78 12.68
CA VAL A 14 -5.14 4.81 11.66
C VAL A 14 -6.01 5.47 10.58
N ILE A 15 -5.59 5.32 9.33
CA ILE A 15 -6.26 5.85 8.15
C ILE A 15 -6.61 4.69 7.22
N SER A 16 -7.82 4.73 6.67
CA SER A 16 -8.27 3.79 5.63
C SER A 16 -8.52 4.54 4.32
N THR A 17 -7.99 4.04 3.22
CA THR A 17 -8.14 4.66 1.90
C THR A 17 -8.48 3.60 0.85
N PRO A 18 -9.61 3.75 0.14
CA PRO A 18 -9.92 2.87 -0.97
C PRO A 18 -8.99 3.12 -2.16
N VAL A 19 -8.50 2.05 -2.79
CA VAL A 19 -7.53 2.12 -3.90
C VAL A 19 -7.81 1.08 -4.99
N GLY A 20 -7.34 1.36 -6.20
CA GLY A 20 -7.13 0.35 -7.24
C GLY A 20 -5.83 -0.41 -6.98
N TYR A 21 -5.80 -1.69 -7.30
CA TYR A 21 -4.60 -2.53 -7.11
C TYR A 21 -4.47 -3.57 -8.23
N ARG A 22 -3.28 -4.15 -8.34
CA ARG A 22 -2.95 -5.29 -9.20
C ARG A 22 -2.16 -6.30 -8.37
N ARG A 23 -2.42 -7.60 -8.53
CA ARG A 23 -1.56 -8.65 -7.96
C ARG A 23 -0.41 -8.97 -8.91
N ARG A 24 0.77 -9.24 -8.36
CA ARG A 24 1.97 -9.66 -9.08
C ARG A 24 2.54 -10.91 -8.40
N GLY A 25 2.64 -12.02 -9.12
CA GLY A 25 3.18 -13.27 -8.60
C GLY A 25 2.57 -13.69 -7.25
N ALA A 26 3.31 -14.51 -6.51
CA ALA A 26 2.94 -14.89 -5.15
C ALA A 26 3.35 -13.77 -4.18
N GLY A 27 2.36 -13.18 -3.49
CA GLY A 27 2.60 -12.29 -2.35
C GLY A 27 2.93 -10.83 -2.66
N VAL A 28 2.91 -10.37 -3.92
CA VAL A 28 3.15 -8.95 -4.24
C VAL A 28 1.89 -8.27 -4.75
N VAL A 29 1.63 -7.07 -4.26
CA VAL A 29 0.54 -6.20 -4.71
C VAL A 29 1.08 -4.84 -5.13
N GLU A 30 0.67 -4.38 -6.29
CA GLU A 30 0.96 -3.05 -6.83
C GLU A 30 -0.25 -2.14 -6.73
N ILE A 31 -0.06 -0.93 -6.21
CA ILE A 31 -1.08 0.10 -6.06
C ILE A 31 -0.63 1.35 -6.82
N PRO A 32 -1.05 1.52 -8.09
CA PRO A 32 -0.79 2.73 -8.85
C PRO A 32 -1.54 3.90 -8.23
N VAL A 33 -0.84 5.00 -7.95
CA VAL A 33 -1.44 6.20 -7.37
C VAL A 33 -1.78 7.19 -8.48
N GLY A 34 -3.07 7.26 -8.84
CA GLY A 34 -3.56 8.27 -9.78
C GLY A 34 -3.49 9.69 -9.21
N LEU A 35 -3.00 10.64 -10.01
CA LEU A 35 -2.83 12.06 -9.66
C LEU A 35 -2.11 12.26 -8.30
N PRO A 36 -0.86 11.77 -8.14
CA PRO A 36 -0.17 11.75 -6.85
C PRO A 36 0.07 13.15 -6.26
N GLY A 37 0.11 14.20 -7.08
CA GLY A 37 0.19 15.60 -6.60
C GLY A 37 -1.05 16.04 -5.80
N ARG A 38 -2.22 15.41 -6.01
CA ARG A 38 -3.46 15.71 -5.29
C ARG A 38 -3.68 14.82 -4.06
N LYS A 39 -2.74 13.93 -3.73
CA LYS A 39 -2.87 12.93 -2.67
C LYS A 39 -1.60 12.90 -1.82
N THR A 40 -1.74 12.66 -0.53
CA THR A 40 -0.58 12.64 0.39
C THR A 40 -0.37 11.29 1.06
N TRP A 41 -1.34 10.39 1.02
CA TRP A 41 -1.30 9.11 1.73
C TRP A 41 -0.09 8.24 1.34
N TRP A 42 0.30 8.24 0.07
CA TRP A 42 1.42 7.42 -0.43
C TRP A 42 2.77 7.83 0.18
N ARG A 43 2.88 9.07 0.71
CA ARG A 43 4.09 9.55 1.39
C ARG A 43 4.37 8.81 2.70
N ASN A 44 3.39 8.08 3.24
CA ASN A 44 3.63 7.23 4.41
C ASN A 44 4.57 6.06 4.11
N PHE A 45 4.77 5.73 2.83
CA PHE A 45 5.52 4.55 2.40
C PHE A 45 6.82 4.91 1.65
N THR A 46 7.28 6.15 1.69
CA THR A 46 8.57 6.54 1.07
C THR A 46 9.76 6.12 1.92
N GLY A 47 10.95 5.95 1.33
CA GLY A 47 12.15 5.54 2.06
C GLY A 47 12.16 4.02 2.25
N GLU A 48 12.39 3.55 3.48
CA GLU A 48 12.33 2.12 3.82
C GLU A 48 10.92 1.53 3.71
N GLY A 49 9.89 2.37 3.62
CA GLY A 49 8.50 1.94 3.57
C GLY A 49 7.83 1.91 4.94
N ALA A 50 6.65 1.31 5.03
CA ALA A 50 5.95 1.09 6.28
C ALA A 50 4.95 -0.07 6.16
N ALA A 51 4.59 -0.65 7.31
CA ALA A 51 3.55 -1.66 7.39
C ALA A 51 2.16 -1.10 7.03
N LEU A 52 1.36 -1.94 6.40
CA LEU A 52 -0.06 -1.69 6.14
C LEU A 52 -0.85 -2.99 6.15
N THR A 53 -2.17 -2.85 6.13
CA THR A 53 -3.11 -3.94 5.89
C THR A 53 -3.89 -3.66 4.61
N LEU A 54 -4.05 -4.68 3.77
CA LEU A 54 -4.95 -4.68 2.62
C LEU A 54 -6.16 -5.57 2.89
N LEU A 55 -7.35 -5.15 2.47
CA LEU A 55 -8.51 -6.03 2.45
C LEU A 55 -8.55 -6.82 1.12
N LEU A 56 -8.07 -8.05 1.15
CA LEU A 56 -7.92 -8.91 -0.02
C LEU A 56 -8.79 -10.16 0.14
N ASP A 57 -9.59 -10.46 -0.88
CA ASP A 57 -10.47 -11.64 -0.91
C ASP A 57 -11.41 -11.72 0.31
N GLY A 58 -11.84 -10.56 0.82
CA GLY A 58 -12.70 -10.44 2.00
C GLY A 58 -11.96 -10.50 3.35
N SER A 59 -10.63 -10.70 3.36
CA SER A 59 -9.84 -10.84 4.58
C SER A 59 -8.73 -9.79 4.69
N PRO A 60 -8.42 -9.30 5.91
CA PRO A 60 -7.25 -8.47 6.15
C PRO A 60 -5.96 -9.25 5.86
N ARG A 61 -5.06 -8.65 5.09
CA ARG A 61 -3.73 -9.18 4.77
C ARG A 61 -2.69 -8.13 5.12
N GLU A 62 -1.80 -8.50 6.02
CA GLU A 62 -0.67 -7.64 6.40
C GLU A 62 0.39 -7.63 5.30
N GLY A 63 1.12 -6.52 5.23
CA GLY A 63 2.25 -6.40 4.33
C GLY A 63 3.11 -5.18 4.60
N HIS A 64 4.28 -5.16 3.99
CA HIS A 64 5.20 -4.02 4.01
C HIS A 64 5.15 -3.29 2.68
N ALA A 65 4.98 -1.98 2.70
CA ALA A 65 4.78 -1.18 1.51
C ALA A 65 5.86 -0.15 1.29
N VAL A 66 6.31 -0.03 0.04
CA VAL A 66 7.30 0.96 -0.40
C VAL A 66 6.73 1.73 -1.60
N ALA A 67 6.75 3.06 -1.50
CA ALA A 67 6.36 3.97 -2.55
C ALA A 67 7.58 4.40 -3.37
N THR A 68 7.54 4.14 -4.67
CA THR A 68 8.53 4.61 -5.63
C THR A 68 7.91 5.67 -6.55
N ARG A 69 8.72 6.67 -6.92
CA ARG A 69 8.34 7.66 -7.93
C ARG A 69 8.94 7.25 -9.27
N GLY A 70 8.10 7.10 -10.27
CA GLY A 70 8.51 6.83 -11.65
C GLY A 70 8.73 8.11 -12.44
N ALA A 71 9.14 7.93 -13.70
CA ALA A 71 9.22 9.02 -14.67
C ALA A 71 7.87 9.75 -14.79
N ARG A 72 7.92 11.06 -15.08
CA ARG A 72 6.75 11.94 -15.21
C ARG A 72 5.90 12.08 -13.93
N GLY A 73 6.47 11.78 -12.76
CA GLY A 73 5.82 11.98 -11.46
C GLY A 73 4.75 10.94 -11.13
N THR A 74 4.74 9.80 -11.82
CA THR A 74 3.92 8.66 -11.42
C THR A 74 4.37 8.11 -10.08
N VAL A 75 3.46 7.54 -9.29
CA VAL A 75 3.78 6.88 -8.02
C VAL A 75 3.20 5.47 -8.04
N LEU A 76 4.04 4.51 -7.67
CA LEU A 76 3.67 3.13 -7.46
C LEU A 76 3.95 2.76 -6.01
N VAL A 77 2.94 2.24 -5.31
CA VAL A 77 3.14 1.62 -3.99
C VAL A 77 3.18 0.11 -4.20
N THR A 78 4.32 -0.50 -3.91
CA THR A 78 4.51 -1.95 -3.96
C THR A 78 4.41 -2.50 -2.55
N VAL A 79 3.57 -3.52 -2.37
CA VAL A 79 3.32 -4.18 -1.09
C VAL A 79 3.81 -5.62 -1.19
N ALA A 80 4.75 -5.97 -0.32
CA ALA A 80 5.10 -7.36 -0.04
C ALA A 80 4.17 -7.86 1.06
N LEU A 81 3.29 -8.80 0.75
CA LEU A 81 2.37 -9.41 1.70
C LEU A 81 3.16 -10.33 2.64
N ALA A 82 2.78 -10.31 3.92
CA ALA A 82 3.21 -11.33 4.85
C ALA A 82 2.77 -12.72 4.34
N PRO A 83 3.60 -13.76 4.54
CA PRO A 83 3.18 -15.13 4.26
C PRO A 83 1.82 -15.39 4.90
N THR A 84 0.91 -16.01 4.16
CA THR A 84 -0.27 -16.58 4.81
C THR A 84 0.28 -17.71 5.69
N GLY A 85 0.19 -17.58 7.02
CA GLY A 85 0.51 -18.71 7.89
C GLY A 85 -0.50 -19.80 7.58
N ASP A 86 -0.06 -20.88 6.95
CA ASP A 86 -0.81 -22.13 6.95
C ASP A 86 -0.70 -22.66 8.37
N ALA A 87 -1.79 -22.50 9.14
CA ALA A 87 -1.99 -23.17 10.42
C ALA A 87 -2.59 -24.55 10.15
#